data_AF-A0A2X2UTM5-F1
#
_entry.id   AF-A0A2X2UTM5-F1
#
_cell.length_a   1.000
_cell.length_b   1.000
_cell.length_c   1.000
_cell.angle_alpha   90.00
_cell.angle_beta   90.00
_cell.angle_gamma   90.00
#
_symmetry.space_group_name_H-M   'P 1'
#
loop_
_entity.id
_entity.type
_entity.pdbx_description
1 polymer ?
#
loop_
_entity_poly.entity_id
_entity_poly.type
_entity_poly.pdbx_seq_one_letter_code
_entity_poly.pdbx_strand_id
1 'polypeptide(L)'
;MLRHQVVFLREQAITPQQQRALAQRFGDLHIHPVYPHAEGVEEIIVLDTHNDNPPDNDNWHTDVTFIETPPAGAILAAKELPSTGGDTLWASGIAAYDALSEPFRQLLSGLRAEHDFRKSFPEYKYRKTDDEDHQRWLEAVAKHPPLLHPVVRTHPVSGKQALFVNEGFTTRIVDVTEKESEALLGFLFAHITKPEFSGALALAA
;
A
#
# COMPACT_ATOMS: atom_id res chain seq x y z
N MET A 1 3.99 12.53 11.70
CA MET A 1 4.14 11.96 10.35
C MET A 1 5.61 11.83 9.97
N LEU A 2 6.28 12.82 9.34
CA LEU A 2 7.62 12.66 8.75
C LEU A 2 8.70 11.96 9.61
N ARG A 3 8.76 12.23 10.93
CA ARG A 3 9.75 11.60 11.83
C ARG A 3 9.37 10.15 12.20
N HIS A 4 8.11 9.92 12.51
CA HIS A 4 7.62 8.67 13.09
C HIS A 4 6.95 7.73 12.06
N GLN A 5 6.80 8.20 10.81
CA GLN A 5 6.20 7.53 9.66
C GLN A 5 4.69 7.29 9.82
N VAL A 6 4.25 6.66 10.92
CA VAL A 6 2.85 6.52 11.32
C VAL A 6 2.59 7.23 12.65
N VAL A 7 1.40 7.83 12.82
CA VAL A 7 0.97 8.46 14.07
C VAL A 7 -0.50 8.13 14.34
N PHE A 8 -0.85 7.97 15.61
CA PHE A 8 -2.20 7.60 16.03
C PHE A 8 -2.81 8.72 16.88
N LEU A 9 -4.02 9.15 16.52
CA LEU A 9 -4.81 10.11 17.28
C LEU A 9 -6.10 9.41 17.71
N ARG A 10 -6.29 9.24 19.02
CA ARG A 10 -7.44 8.54 19.59
C ARG A 10 -8.60 9.50 19.86
N GLU A 11 -9.80 8.94 20.01
CA GLU A 11 -11.00 9.67 20.42
C GLU A 11 -11.40 10.81 19.45
N GLN A 12 -11.20 10.58 18.14
CA GLN A 12 -11.53 11.55 17.09
C GLN A 12 -12.80 11.12 16.34
N ALA A 13 -13.97 11.61 16.78
CA ALA A 13 -15.26 11.36 16.12
C ALA A 13 -15.45 12.25 14.88
N ILE A 14 -14.62 12.04 13.85
CA ILE A 14 -14.64 12.88 12.63
C ILE A 14 -15.67 12.39 11.60
N THR A 15 -16.31 13.32 10.90
CA THR A 15 -17.14 13.01 9.71
C THR A 15 -16.27 12.83 8.46
N PRO A 16 -16.78 12.20 7.38
CA PRO A 16 -16.06 12.13 6.09
C PRO A 16 -15.63 13.50 5.56
N GLN A 17 -16.46 14.53 5.71
CA GLN A 17 -16.12 15.89 5.28
C GLN A 17 -14.97 16.49 6.11
N GLN A 18 -14.92 16.21 7.42
CA GLN A 18 -13.82 16.64 8.29
C GLN A 18 -12.53 15.87 7.98
N GLN A 19 -12.63 14.57 7.72
CA GLN A 19 -11.49 13.75 7.30
C GLN A 19 -10.91 14.26 5.97
N ARG A 20 -11.78 14.54 4.99
CA ARG A 20 -11.39 15.17 3.71
C ARG A 20 -10.68 16.50 3.93
N ALA A 21 -11.28 17.39 4.73
CA ALA A 21 -10.70 18.71 5.01
C ALA A 21 -9.33 18.61 5.69
N LEU A 22 -9.14 17.65 6.60
CA LEU A 22 -7.83 17.39 7.21
C LEU A 22 -6.82 16.86 6.17
N ALA A 23 -7.22 15.89 5.35
CA ALA A 23 -6.37 15.27 4.33
C ALA A 23 -5.91 16.30 3.28
N GLN A 24 -6.79 17.22 2.86
CA GLN A 24 -6.47 18.32 1.94
C GLN A 24 -5.36 19.26 2.45
N ARG A 25 -5.08 19.27 3.76
CA ARG A 25 -3.94 20.03 4.30
C ARG A 25 -2.58 19.40 4.00
N PHE A 26 -2.57 18.13 3.59
CA PHE A 26 -1.35 17.38 3.23
C PHE A 26 -1.11 17.35 1.72
N GLY A 27 -2.14 17.49 0.90
CA GLY A 27 -2.06 17.53 -0.57
C GLY A 27 -3.39 17.19 -1.24
N ASP A 28 -3.32 17.00 -2.56
CA ASP A 28 -4.48 16.57 -3.36
C ASP A 28 -4.91 15.15 -2.99
N LEU A 29 -6.21 14.87 -3.11
CA LEU A 29 -6.78 13.57 -2.76
C LEU A 29 -6.99 12.70 -4.00
N HIS A 30 -6.63 11.44 -3.87
CA HIS A 30 -6.88 10.43 -4.89
C HIS A 30 -8.29 9.86 -4.76
N ILE A 31 -8.98 9.66 -5.88
CA ILE A 31 -10.25 8.94 -5.95
C ILE A 31 -9.97 7.53 -6.47
N HIS A 32 -10.26 6.52 -5.67
CA HIS A 32 -9.93 5.13 -6.01
C HIS A 32 -10.88 4.59 -7.09
N PRO A 33 -10.37 3.89 -8.12
CA PRO A 33 -11.20 3.45 -9.26
C PRO A 33 -12.17 2.29 -8.97
N VAL A 34 -12.15 1.70 -7.76
CA VAL A 34 -12.78 0.39 -7.49
C VAL A 34 -13.59 0.39 -6.20
N TYR A 35 -12.99 0.84 -5.09
CA TYR A 35 -13.66 0.84 -3.79
C TYR A 35 -14.84 1.82 -3.73
N PRO A 36 -15.88 1.50 -2.94
CA PRO A 36 -17.01 2.41 -2.71
C PRO A 36 -16.57 3.63 -1.89
N HIS A 37 -17.31 4.72 -2.03
CA HIS A 37 -17.04 5.98 -1.33
C HIS A 37 -18.19 6.35 -0.38
N ALA A 38 -17.89 7.22 0.58
CA ALA A 38 -18.89 7.77 1.49
C ALA A 38 -19.93 8.59 0.73
N GLU A 39 -21.16 8.61 1.23
CA GLU A 39 -22.25 9.36 0.63
C GLU A 39 -21.91 10.87 0.58
N GLY A 40 -21.94 11.44 -0.64
CA GLY A 40 -21.63 12.84 -0.88
C GLY A 40 -20.16 13.26 -0.69
N VAL A 41 -19.23 12.30 -0.51
CA VAL A 41 -17.79 12.58 -0.36
C VAL A 41 -16.96 11.52 -1.11
N GLU A 42 -16.79 11.72 -2.42
CA GLU A 42 -16.12 10.78 -3.33
C GLU A 42 -14.65 10.52 -2.98
N GLU A 43 -13.99 11.47 -2.31
CA GLU A 43 -12.59 11.33 -1.89
C GLU A 43 -12.39 10.43 -0.67
N ILE A 44 -13.47 10.00 -0.01
CA ILE A 44 -13.41 9.14 1.19
C ILE A 44 -13.91 7.75 0.85
N ILE A 45 -12.98 6.81 0.79
CA ILE A 45 -13.25 5.38 0.58
C ILE A 45 -13.88 4.78 1.84
N VAL A 46 -14.87 3.90 1.66
CA VAL A 46 -15.48 3.10 2.73
C VAL A 46 -14.99 1.67 2.61
N LEU A 47 -14.30 1.18 3.66
CA LEU A 47 -13.85 -0.20 3.77
C LEU A 47 -14.80 -0.95 4.72
N ASP A 48 -15.88 -1.48 4.17
CA ASP A 48 -16.89 -2.25 4.92
C ASP A 48 -16.69 -3.75 4.69
N THR A 49 -16.06 -4.44 5.66
CA THR A 49 -15.72 -5.86 5.54
C THR A 49 -16.63 -6.74 6.37
N HIS A 50 -17.22 -7.75 5.74
CA HIS A 50 -18.12 -8.73 6.36
C HIS A 50 -18.09 -10.05 5.58
N ASN A 51 -18.89 -11.06 5.95
CA ASN A 51 -18.85 -12.38 5.30
C ASN A 51 -19.04 -12.32 3.76
N ASP A 52 -19.87 -11.40 3.28
CA ASP A 52 -20.13 -11.22 1.83
C ASP A 52 -19.13 -10.25 1.15
N ASN A 53 -18.20 -9.65 1.91
CA ASN A 53 -17.15 -8.77 1.44
C ASN A 53 -15.90 -8.97 2.31
N PRO A 54 -15.20 -10.12 2.17
CA PRO A 54 -14.07 -10.46 3.01
C PRO A 54 -12.92 -9.45 2.85
N PRO A 55 -12.07 -9.27 3.87
CA PRO A 55 -10.92 -8.37 3.79
C PRO A 55 -9.92 -8.83 2.71
N ASP A 56 -9.29 -7.87 2.04
CA ASP A 56 -8.32 -8.07 0.95
C ASP A 56 -6.95 -7.43 1.21
N ASN A 57 -6.79 -6.80 2.38
CA ASN A 57 -5.60 -6.06 2.80
C ASN A 57 -4.71 -6.82 3.81
N ASP A 58 -4.86 -8.15 3.89
CA ASP A 58 -4.11 -9.05 4.77
C ASP A 58 -2.71 -9.43 4.23
N ASN A 59 -2.15 -8.57 3.36
CA ASN A 59 -0.83 -8.72 2.75
C ASN A 59 0.01 -7.45 2.91
N TRP A 60 1.33 -7.58 2.95
CA TRP A 60 2.25 -6.45 3.07
C TRP A 60 2.30 -5.65 1.76
N HIS A 61 1.78 -4.43 1.80
CA HIS A 61 1.72 -3.55 0.63
C HIS A 61 2.05 -2.10 0.96
N THR A 62 2.27 -1.32 -0.09
CA THR A 62 2.19 0.14 -0.07
C THR A 62 1.09 0.52 -1.05
N ASP A 63 0.19 1.39 -0.62
CA ASP A 63 -1.03 1.74 -1.34
C ASP A 63 -0.73 2.20 -2.77
N VAL A 64 -1.46 1.64 -3.73
CA VAL A 64 -1.57 2.11 -5.11
C VAL A 64 -0.19 2.33 -5.79
N THR A 65 0.79 1.47 -5.53
CA THR A 65 2.11 1.61 -6.17
C THR A 65 2.13 1.27 -7.66
N PHE A 66 1.00 0.81 -8.23
CA PHE A 66 0.83 0.56 -9.67
C PHE A 66 0.49 1.82 -10.49
N ILE A 67 0.49 3.03 -9.89
CA ILE A 67 0.38 4.31 -10.62
C ILE A 67 1.70 5.10 -10.57
N GLU A 68 1.86 6.05 -11.48
CA GLU A 68 3.10 6.84 -11.64
C GLU A 68 3.43 7.68 -10.40
N THR A 69 2.41 8.23 -9.74
CA THR A 69 2.55 9.03 -8.53
C THR A 69 1.77 8.39 -7.36
N PRO A 70 2.32 7.35 -6.71
CA PRO A 70 1.64 6.70 -5.58
C PRO A 70 1.35 7.68 -4.45
N PRO A 71 0.27 7.45 -3.66
CA PRO A 71 -0.09 8.31 -2.53
C PRO A 71 1.08 8.60 -1.59
N ALA A 72 1.21 9.86 -1.18
CA ALA A 72 2.24 10.28 -0.22
C ALA A 72 1.92 9.87 1.23
N GLY A 73 0.65 9.57 1.52
CA GLY A 73 0.15 9.12 2.81
C GLY A 73 -1.37 8.96 2.78
N ALA A 74 -1.91 8.40 3.86
CA ALA A 74 -3.35 8.19 4.04
C ALA A 74 -3.78 8.61 5.45
N ILE A 75 -5.07 8.89 5.61
CA ILE A 75 -5.72 9.07 6.91
C ILE A 75 -6.80 8.00 7.03
N LEU A 76 -6.64 7.10 7.99
CA LEU A 76 -7.60 6.05 8.29
C LEU A 76 -8.39 6.38 9.55
N ALA A 77 -9.71 6.22 9.51
CA ALA A 77 -10.59 6.46 10.64
C ALA A 77 -11.45 5.22 10.90
N ALA A 78 -11.24 4.58 12.05
CA ALA A 78 -12.08 3.46 12.49
C ALA A 78 -13.51 3.95 12.77
N LYS A 79 -14.51 3.21 12.27
CA LYS A 79 -15.95 3.54 12.43
C LYS A 79 -16.68 2.46 13.20
N GLU A 80 -16.62 1.24 12.69
CA GLU A 80 -17.15 0.04 13.33
C GLU A 80 -16.01 -0.97 13.42
N LEU A 81 -15.85 -1.58 14.59
CA LEU A 81 -14.77 -2.51 14.89
C LEU A 81 -15.34 -3.80 15.46
N PRO A 82 -14.72 -4.96 15.19
CA PRO A 82 -15.06 -6.20 15.88
C PRO A 82 -14.73 -6.09 17.37
N SER A 83 -15.27 -7.01 18.17
CA SER A 83 -14.98 -7.06 19.61
C SER A 83 -13.50 -7.36 19.93
N THR A 84 -12.79 -7.99 18.99
CA THR A 84 -11.36 -8.26 19.04
C THR A 84 -10.83 -8.56 17.64
N GLY A 85 -9.52 -8.40 17.42
CA GLY A 85 -8.88 -8.57 16.12
C GLY A 85 -9.00 -7.34 15.22
N GLY A 86 -8.50 -7.45 13.98
CA GLY A 86 -8.44 -6.32 13.04
C GLY A 86 -7.21 -5.41 13.25
N ASP A 87 -6.21 -5.87 13.98
CA ASP A 87 -4.95 -5.14 14.18
C ASP A 87 -4.31 -4.78 12.84
N THR A 88 -3.83 -3.55 12.73
CA THR A 88 -3.14 -3.07 11.53
C THR A 88 -1.66 -2.90 11.85
N LEU A 89 -0.80 -3.40 10.95
CA LEU A 89 0.65 -3.29 11.08
C LEU A 89 1.20 -2.32 10.02
N TRP A 90 2.24 -1.59 10.41
CA TRP A 90 3.07 -0.79 9.49
C TRP A 90 4.52 -1.22 9.64
N ALA A 91 5.28 -1.20 8.53
CA ALA A 91 6.71 -1.46 8.52
C ALA A 91 7.49 -0.26 7.96
N SER A 92 8.65 0.02 8.54
CA SER A 92 9.52 1.11 8.11
C SER A 92 10.45 0.66 6.98
N GLY A 93 10.16 1.09 5.74
CA GLY A 93 11.07 0.88 4.61
C GLY A 93 12.43 1.57 4.76
N ILE A 94 12.49 2.65 5.56
CA ILE A 94 13.74 3.33 5.93
C ILE A 94 14.59 2.44 6.86
N ALA A 95 14.01 1.96 7.96
CA ALA A 95 14.73 1.09 8.89
C ALA A 95 15.18 -0.21 8.21
N ALA A 96 14.33 -0.77 7.34
CA ALA A 96 14.67 -1.95 6.56
C ALA A 96 15.83 -1.69 5.59
N TYR A 97 15.91 -0.53 4.94
CA TYR A 97 17.05 -0.14 4.11
C TYR A 97 18.33 0.05 4.94
N ASP A 98 18.24 0.77 6.06
CA ASP A 98 19.37 1.06 6.95
C ASP A 98 20.01 -0.23 7.51
N ALA A 99 19.18 -1.26 7.75
CA ALA A 99 19.60 -2.57 8.26
C ALA A 99 20.24 -3.48 7.20
N LEU A 100 20.20 -3.15 5.91
CA LEU A 100 20.89 -3.92 4.88
C LEU A 100 22.42 -3.79 5.04
N SER A 101 23.14 -4.82 4.64
CA SER A 101 24.60 -4.70 4.51
C SER A 101 24.96 -3.69 3.42
N GLU A 102 26.12 -3.04 3.54
CA GLU A 102 26.59 -2.08 2.54
C GLU A 102 26.61 -2.65 1.10
N PRO A 103 27.08 -3.89 0.85
CA PRO A 103 26.99 -4.49 -0.48
C PRO A 103 25.56 -4.61 -1.01
N PHE A 104 24.59 -4.93 -0.14
CA PHE A 104 23.17 -4.99 -0.54
C PHE A 104 22.61 -3.60 -0.84
N ARG A 105 22.97 -2.58 -0.06
CA ARG A 105 22.57 -1.20 -0.36
C ARG A 105 23.10 -0.77 -1.72
N GLN A 106 24.35 -1.06 -2.04
CA GLN A 106 24.96 -0.77 -3.34
C GLN A 106 24.29 -1.54 -4.48
N LEU A 107 24.03 -2.84 -4.27
CA LEU A 107 23.36 -3.69 -5.26
C LEU A 107 21.98 -3.15 -5.63
N LEU A 108 21.17 -2.77 -4.64
CA LEU A 108 19.77 -2.36 -4.85
C LEU A 108 19.63 -0.90 -5.30
N SER A 109 20.63 -0.06 -5.00
CA SER A 109 20.57 1.37 -5.32
C SER A 109 20.67 1.58 -6.84
N GLY A 110 19.61 2.14 -7.42
CA GLY A 110 19.51 2.39 -8.86
C GLY A 110 18.74 1.32 -9.65
N LEU A 111 18.41 0.18 -9.03
CA LEU A 111 17.53 -0.81 -9.65
C LEU A 111 16.08 -0.32 -9.69
N ARG A 112 15.33 -0.81 -10.67
CA ARG A 112 13.91 -0.53 -10.87
C ARG A 112 13.11 -1.83 -10.78
N ALA A 113 11.94 -1.74 -10.19
CA ALA A 113 10.99 -2.83 -10.09
C ALA A 113 9.67 -2.47 -10.77
N GLU A 114 9.07 -3.47 -11.41
CA GLU A 114 7.75 -3.38 -12.02
C GLU A 114 6.67 -3.55 -10.95
N HIS A 115 5.66 -2.68 -10.99
CA HIS A 115 4.49 -2.72 -10.13
C HIS A 115 3.25 -2.94 -10.99
N ASP A 116 2.45 -3.96 -10.65
CA ASP A 116 1.30 -4.40 -11.43
C ASP A 116 0.05 -4.50 -10.56
N PHE A 117 -1.01 -3.81 -11.00
CA PHE A 117 -2.35 -3.89 -10.42
C PHE A 117 -2.84 -5.33 -10.26
N ARG A 118 -2.59 -6.19 -11.26
CA ARG A 118 -3.09 -7.55 -11.34
C ARG A 118 -2.53 -8.47 -10.25
N LYS A 119 -1.43 -8.08 -9.59
CA LYS A 119 -0.82 -8.89 -8.53
C LYS A 119 -1.69 -8.94 -7.27
N SER A 120 -2.19 -7.81 -6.78
CA SER A 120 -3.17 -7.76 -5.68
C SER A 120 -4.60 -8.05 -6.14
N PHE A 121 -4.92 -7.72 -7.40
CA PHE A 121 -6.27 -7.83 -7.96
C PHE A 121 -6.30 -8.83 -9.13
N PRO A 122 -6.10 -10.13 -8.89
CA PRO A 122 -6.04 -11.12 -9.95
C PRO A 122 -7.44 -11.39 -10.54
N GLU A 123 -7.48 -11.59 -11.86
CA GLU A 123 -8.72 -11.72 -12.64
C GLU A 123 -9.72 -12.74 -12.06
N TYR A 124 -9.23 -13.88 -11.57
CA TYR A 124 -10.09 -14.96 -11.08
C TYR A 124 -10.97 -14.56 -9.89
N LYS A 125 -10.63 -13.49 -9.15
CA LYS A 125 -11.46 -12.95 -8.05
C LYS A 125 -12.68 -12.19 -8.59
N TYR A 126 -12.60 -11.62 -9.79
CA TYR A 126 -13.61 -10.76 -10.40
C TYR A 126 -14.48 -11.46 -11.45
N ARG A 127 -14.29 -12.77 -11.64
CA ARG A 127 -15.10 -13.59 -12.56
C ARG A 127 -16.32 -14.25 -11.90
N LYS A 128 -16.50 -14.10 -10.57
CA LYS A 128 -17.46 -14.92 -9.80
C LYS A 128 -18.80 -14.24 -9.52
N THR A 129 -18.85 -12.91 -9.54
CA THR A 129 -19.94 -12.13 -8.94
C THR A 129 -20.93 -11.59 -9.96
N ASP A 130 -20.48 -11.09 -11.12
CA ASP A 130 -21.32 -10.68 -12.27
C ASP A 130 -20.43 -10.37 -13.50
N ASP A 131 -21.00 -10.30 -14.71
CA ASP A 131 -20.31 -9.80 -15.93
C ASP A 131 -19.88 -8.33 -15.75
N GLU A 132 -20.62 -7.54 -14.96
CA GLU A 132 -20.29 -6.14 -14.67
C GLU A 132 -18.99 -5.97 -13.86
N ASP A 133 -18.74 -6.82 -12.86
CA ASP A 133 -17.51 -6.76 -12.05
C ASP A 133 -16.28 -7.14 -12.87
N HIS A 134 -16.41 -8.16 -13.73
CA HIS A 134 -15.34 -8.53 -14.64
C HIS A 134 -15.04 -7.41 -15.64
N GLN A 135 -16.07 -6.76 -16.18
CA GLN A 135 -15.91 -5.62 -17.08
C GLN A 135 -15.23 -4.43 -16.40
N ARG A 136 -15.62 -4.09 -15.16
CA ARG A 136 -14.94 -3.05 -14.36
C ARG A 136 -13.47 -3.39 -14.12
N TRP A 137 -13.16 -4.65 -13.83
CA TRP A 137 -11.79 -5.12 -13.68
C TRP A 137 -10.98 -4.96 -14.98
N LEU A 138 -11.55 -5.34 -16.13
CA LEU A 138 -10.92 -5.17 -17.45
C LEU A 138 -10.59 -3.70 -17.74
N GLU A 139 -11.51 -2.79 -17.44
CA GLU A 139 -11.30 -1.36 -17.58
C GLU A 139 -10.20 -0.83 -16.65
N ALA A 140 -10.15 -1.31 -15.40
CA ALA A 140 -9.11 -0.94 -14.45
C ALA A 140 -7.73 -1.41 -14.93
N VAL A 141 -7.60 -2.66 -15.41
CA VAL A 141 -6.35 -3.19 -15.97
C VAL A 141 -5.89 -2.37 -17.18
N ALA A 142 -6.81 -1.99 -18.07
CA ALA A 142 -6.48 -1.19 -19.25
C ALA A 142 -5.99 0.23 -18.88
N LYS A 143 -6.55 0.83 -17.83
CA LYS A 143 -6.15 2.16 -17.32
C LYS A 143 -4.84 2.13 -16.52
N HIS A 144 -4.46 0.98 -15.97
CA HIS A 144 -3.31 0.82 -15.09
C HIS A 144 -2.33 -0.24 -15.61
N PRO A 145 -1.68 0.00 -16.77
CA PRO A 145 -0.62 -0.88 -17.24
C PRO A 145 0.54 -0.89 -16.24
N PRO A 146 1.30 -2.00 -16.15
CA PRO A 146 2.46 -2.09 -15.26
C PRO A 146 3.48 -0.99 -15.57
N LEU A 147 4.11 -0.47 -14.52
CA LEU A 147 5.12 0.58 -14.62
C LEU A 147 6.26 0.36 -13.63
N LEU A 148 7.31 1.17 -13.76
CA LEU A 148 8.54 0.99 -13.00
C LEU A 148 8.68 2.02 -11.89
N HIS A 149 9.04 1.56 -10.70
CA HIS A 149 9.47 2.39 -9.57
C HIS A 149 10.90 2.01 -9.14
N PRO A 150 11.66 2.93 -8.51
CA PRO A 150 12.97 2.60 -7.97
C PRO A 150 12.85 1.62 -6.80
N VAL A 151 13.71 0.60 -6.75
CA VAL A 151 13.78 -0.36 -5.62
C VAL A 151 14.16 0.35 -4.31
N VAL A 152 15.01 1.38 -4.41
CA VAL A 152 15.38 2.26 -3.31
C VAL A 152 14.88 3.67 -3.64
N ARG A 153 13.93 4.18 -2.84
CA ARG A 153 13.33 5.51 -3.04
C ARG A 153 13.88 6.50 -2.03
N THR A 154 14.26 7.68 -2.52
CA THR A 154 14.58 8.82 -1.65
C THR A 154 13.30 9.56 -1.27
N HIS A 155 13.02 9.69 0.03
CA HIS A 155 11.87 10.44 0.51
C HIS A 155 12.03 11.93 0.18
N PRO A 156 11.06 12.58 -0.50
CA PRO A 156 11.24 13.90 -1.10
C PRO A 156 11.54 15.04 -0.10
N VAL A 157 11.03 14.94 1.13
CA VAL A 157 11.26 15.95 2.18
C VAL A 157 12.46 15.63 3.07
N SER A 158 12.56 14.41 3.60
CA SER A 158 13.60 14.06 4.58
C SER A 158 14.94 13.67 3.96
N GLY A 159 14.99 13.37 2.65
CA GLY A 159 16.18 12.90 1.95
C GLY A 159 16.62 11.48 2.35
N LYS A 160 15.86 10.79 3.21
CA LYS A 160 16.19 9.42 3.64
C LYS A 160 15.91 8.42 2.51
N GLN A 161 16.77 7.42 2.40
CA GLN A 161 16.55 6.28 1.51
C GLN A 161 15.64 5.25 2.20
N ALA A 162 14.78 4.61 1.40
CA ALA A 162 13.88 3.56 1.86
C ALA A 162 13.77 2.46 0.80
N LEU A 163 13.58 1.21 1.23
CA LEU A 163 13.11 0.16 0.34
C LEU A 163 11.70 0.51 -0.15
N PHE A 164 11.48 0.42 -1.46
CA PHE A 164 10.23 0.79 -2.12
C PHE A 164 9.73 -0.32 -3.05
N VAL A 165 9.83 -1.55 -2.56
CA VAL A 165 9.18 -2.74 -3.12
C VAL A 165 8.20 -3.29 -2.10
N ASN A 166 7.12 -3.90 -2.57
CA ASN A 166 6.12 -4.50 -1.69
C ASN A 166 5.52 -5.77 -2.33
N GLU A 167 5.10 -6.70 -1.49
CA GLU A 167 4.61 -8.00 -1.95
C GLU A 167 3.27 -7.86 -2.68
N GLY A 168 2.43 -6.89 -2.31
CA GLY A 168 1.16 -6.63 -2.98
C GLY A 168 1.30 -6.37 -4.49
N PHE A 169 2.22 -5.49 -4.90
CA PHE A 169 2.27 -5.01 -6.29
C PHE A 169 3.56 -5.29 -7.06
N THR A 170 4.71 -5.44 -6.40
CA THR A 170 5.99 -5.58 -7.11
C THR A 170 6.12 -6.96 -7.76
N THR A 171 6.16 -7.05 -9.08
CA THR A 171 6.22 -8.33 -9.82
C THR A 171 7.65 -8.81 -10.05
N ARG A 172 8.55 -7.91 -10.45
CA ARG A 172 9.94 -8.24 -10.80
C ARG A 172 10.85 -7.02 -10.72
N ILE A 173 12.14 -7.25 -10.49
CA ILE A 173 13.21 -6.26 -10.68
C ILE A 173 13.70 -6.38 -12.11
N VAL A 174 13.51 -5.34 -12.93
CA VAL A 174 13.72 -5.42 -14.39
C VAL A 174 15.17 -5.28 -14.82
N ASP A 175 16.04 -4.86 -13.91
CA ASP A 175 17.46 -4.59 -14.16
C ASP A 175 18.37 -5.79 -13.83
N VAL A 176 17.80 -6.95 -13.51
CA VAL A 176 18.50 -8.22 -13.24
C VAL A 176 17.78 -9.37 -13.97
N THR A 177 18.36 -10.56 -13.98
CA THR A 177 17.68 -11.74 -14.54
C THR A 177 16.46 -12.13 -13.71
N GLU A 178 15.52 -12.87 -14.30
CA GLU A 178 14.30 -13.33 -13.63
C GLU A 178 14.59 -14.09 -12.32
N LYS A 179 15.55 -15.03 -12.35
CA LYS A 179 15.93 -15.79 -11.14
C LYS A 179 16.59 -14.93 -10.06
N GLU A 180 17.39 -13.93 -10.46
CA GLU A 180 17.97 -12.97 -9.51
C GLU A 180 16.87 -12.08 -8.90
N SER A 181 15.92 -11.63 -9.72
CA SER A 181 14.74 -10.88 -9.27
C SER A 181 13.93 -11.67 -8.26
N GLU A 182 13.59 -12.94 -8.55
CA GLU A 182 12.87 -13.82 -7.63
C GLU A 182 13.60 -13.98 -6.29
N ALA A 183 14.92 -14.23 -6.33
CA ALA A 183 15.72 -14.39 -5.12
C ALA A 183 15.79 -13.09 -4.30
N LEU A 184 16.01 -11.94 -4.96
CA LEU A 184 16.09 -10.63 -4.32
C LEU A 184 14.75 -10.22 -3.73
N LEU A 185 13.65 -10.33 -4.48
CA LEU A 185 12.32 -9.99 -3.99
C LEU A 185 11.88 -10.92 -2.86
N GLY A 186 12.12 -12.22 -2.96
CA GLY A 186 11.85 -13.17 -1.88
C GLY A 186 12.59 -12.80 -0.59
N PHE A 187 13.87 -12.41 -0.68
CA PHE A 187 14.63 -11.89 0.46
C PHE A 187 14.04 -10.58 1.00
N LEU A 188 13.73 -9.61 0.14
CA LEU A 188 13.25 -8.28 0.56
C LEU A 188 11.86 -8.35 1.20
N PHE A 189 10.95 -9.18 0.69
CA PHE A 189 9.63 -9.42 1.27
C PHE A 189 9.75 -10.10 2.63
N ALA A 190 10.68 -11.04 2.81
CA ALA A 190 10.94 -11.61 4.14
C ALA A 190 11.64 -10.61 5.09
N HIS A 191 12.50 -9.74 4.58
CA HIS A 191 13.26 -8.78 5.40
C HIS A 191 12.38 -7.66 5.96
N ILE A 192 11.43 -7.14 5.19
CA ILE A 192 10.55 -6.03 5.63
C ILE A 192 9.61 -6.42 6.77
N THR A 193 9.32 -7.72 6.94
CA THR A 193 8.38 -8.23 7.96
C THR A 193 9.04 -8.46 9.33
N LYS A 194 10.34 -8.18 9.47
CA LYS A 194 11.03 -8.33 10.75
C LYS A 194 10.40 -7.43 11.83
N PRO A 195 10.19 -7.95 13.07
CA PRO A 195 9.53 -7.20 14.15
C PRO A 195 10.18 -5.85 14.47
N GLU A 196 11.51 -5.75 14.39
CA GLU A 196 12.23 -4.50 14.65
C GLU A 196 11.90 -3.36 13.67
N PHE A 197 11.30 -3.67 12.52
CA PHE A 197 10.87 -2.66 11.54
C PHE A 197 9.38 -2.34 11.65
N SER A 198 8.61 -3.11 12.41
CA SER A 198 7.16 -3.03 12.43
C SER A 198 6.59 -2.43 13.71
N GLY A 199 5.45 -1.78 13.57
CA GLY A 199 4.61 -1.32 14.66
C GLY A 199 3.17 -1.76 14.42
N ALA A 200 2.49 -2.21 15.47
CA ALA A 200 1.10 -2.64 15.41
C ALA A 200 0.20 -1.63 16.13
N LEU A 201 -0.97 -1.36 15.55
CA LEU A 201 -2.09 -0.73 16.25
C LEU A 201 -3.15 -1.79 16.53
N ALA A 202 -3.36 -2.06 17.81
CA ALA A 202 -4.54 -2.80 18.25
C ALA A 202 -5.78 -1.91 18.15
N LEU A 203 -6.73 -2.31 17.30
CA LEU A 203 -8.04 -1.69 17.14
C LEU A 203 -9.05 -2.46 18.01
N ALA A 204 -8.97 -2.28 19.32
CA ALA A 204 -9.99 -2.79 20.23
C ALA A 204 -11.05 -1.71 20.50
N ALA A 205 -12.32 -2.11 20.45
CA ALA A 205 -13.46 -1.31 20.87
C ALA A 205 -13.51 -1.11 22.40
#